data_AF-A0A1G9DYV3-F1
#
_entry.id   AF-A0A1G9DYV3-F1
#
_cell.length_a   1.000
_cell.length_b   1.000
_cell.length_c   1.000
_cell.angle_alpha   90.00
_cell.angle_beta   90.00
_cell.angle_gamma   90.00
#
_symmetry.space_group_name_H-M   'P 1'
#
loop_
_entity.id
_entity.type
_entity.pdbx_description
1 polymer ?
#
loop_
_entity_poly.entity_id
_entity_poly.type
_entity_poly.pdbx_seq_one_letter_code
_entity_poly.pdbx_strand_id
1 'polypeptide(L)'
;MSPKGIAPAVRNPRKSTARRVAYAAAAAAAALTAAACGEVPTGTVNTPAGYTVSSDDVPVSICPSEGETRFEGDEGLLRGAHFALRVECLASFEEVPEGFQLEYLLADGYKLLPPPEGYEFTIVQFAPEPGVEAPYAVDDLTELTGKLAIGDVEWEFAGESPKPGAVYFTVAEKGAPVTLELTDAERTQTLDLRERTRTGLIEALYNGSTDTVTTDIVENSVDGYTTSGSYEYWFDDWQYSTDFTLTREVYRPGKGWVSAPDAAVLNVTFGWLQSGSGLEWDIDPTEALTVADPNGPLAAASATHVDEEWGDGIWRTYTLVYNIPAASLVFDLTFHPDGPVTWPEEDVSMPITGDKTHELTASFE
;
A
#
# COMPACT_ATOMS: atom_id res chain seq x y z
N MET A 1 28.13 30.83 -15.97
CA MET A 1 28.15 32.30 -15.82
C MET A 1 27.05 32.70 -14.83
N SER A 2 27.34 33.57 -13.86
CA SER A 2 26.46 33.90 -12.73
C SER A 2 26.34 35.42 -12.60
N PRO A 3 25.15 36.03 -12.39
CA PRO A 3 25.05 37.39 -11.92
C PRO A 3 24.67 37.45 -10.43
N LYS A 4 25.52 38.16 -9.69
CA LYS A 4 25.34 38.60 -8.30
C LYS A 4 24.40 39.81 -8.23
N GLY A 5 23.50 39.79 -7.25
CA GLY A 5 23.26 40.86 -6.25
C GLY A 5 22.59 42.18 -6.68
N ILE A 6 21.55 42.59 -5.95
CA ILE A 6 21.49 43.80 -5.09
C ILE A 6 20.09 43.86 -4.42
N ALA A 7 20.05 43.69 -3.10
CA ALA A 7 19.21 44.45 -2.17
C ALA A 7 20.15 45.53 -1.53
N PRO A 8 19.73 46.62 -0.82
CA PRO A 8 18.54 46.73 0.06
C PRO A 8 17.92 48.16 0.18
N ALA A 9 16.87 48.31 1.01
CA ALA A 9 16.75 49.42 1.98
C ALA A 9 15.56 49.24 2.95
N VAL A 10 15.85 49.48 4.23
CA VAL A 10 15.01 49.29 5.44
C VAL A 10 14.60 50.67 5.99
N ARG A 11 13.60 50.67 6.91
CA ARG A 11 13.29 51.63 8.01
C ARG A 11 12.19 52.68 7.72
N ASN A 12 11.25 53.02 8.61
CA ASN A 12 10.87 52.60 9.97
C ASN A 12 9.52 53.27 10.38
N PRO A 13 8.99 53.11 11.61
CA PRO A 13 7.54 53.06 11.93
C PRO A 13 6.94 54.38 12.42
N ARG A 14 5.61 54.41 12.59
CA ARG A 14 4.91 55.39 13.44
C ARG A 14 3.88 54.74 14.37
N LYS A 15 3.97 55.16 15.63
CA LYS A 15 3.11 54.89 16.79
C LYS A 15 1.79 55.69 16.73
N SER A 16 0.72 55.16 17.34
CA SER A 16 -0.22 55.89 18.22
C SER A 16 -1.15 54.92 18.97
N THR A 17 -0.88 54.55 20.22
CA THR A 17 -1.53 55.05 21.48
C THR A 17 -3.05 54.90 21.63
N ALA A 18 -3.43 53.91 22.44
CA ALA A 18 -4.18 53.98 23.71
C ALA A 18 -5.69 54.31 23.78
N ARG A 19 -6.46 53.38 24.38
CA ARG A 19 -7.33 53.53 25.58
C ARG A 19 -8.02 52.17 25.88
N ARG A 20 -7.60 51.39 26.89
CA ARG A 20 -8.14 51.34 28.28
C ARG A 20 -9.67 51.48 28.40
N VAL A 21 -10.36 50.37 28.71
CA VAL A 21 -11.22 50.26 29.92
C VAL A 21 -11.08 48.83 30.46
N ALA A 22 -10.74 48.75 31.74
CA ALA A 22 -10.74 47.53 32.53
C ALA A 22 -12.13 47.31 33.12
N TYR A 23 -12.57 46.06 33.25
CA TYR A 23 -13.29 45.62 34.45
C TYR A 23 -12.89 44.18 34.76
N ALA A 24 -12.21 44.03 35.88
CA ALA A 24 -11.98 42.78 36.56
C ALA A 24 -13.27 42.39 37.30
N ALA A 25 -13.62 41.11 37.25
CA ALA A 25 -14.35 40.44 38.33
C ALA A 25 -13.76 39.04 38.47
N ALA A 26 -13.27 38.78 39.68
CA ALA A 26 -12.54 37.59 40.08
C ALA A 26 -13.47 36.41 40.41
N ALA A 27 -13.01 35.21 40.07
CA ALA A 27 -13.18 33.97 40.85
C ALA A 27 -12.09 33.02 40.34
N ALA A 28 -10.91 32.92 40.96
CA ALA A 28 -10.63 32.16 42.18
C ALA A 28 -11.19 30.73 42.13
N ALA A 29 -10.38 29.77 41.68
CA ALA A 29 -10.00 28.62 42.50
C ALA A 29 -8.94 27.81 41.75
N ALA A 30 -7.85 27.56 42.46
CA ALA A 30 -6.79 26.66 42.07
C ALA A 30 -7.33 25.24 41.87
N ALA A 31 -6.88 24.58 40.82
CA ALA A 31 -6.63 23.15 40.87
C ALA A 31 -5.38 22.89 40.05
N LEU A 32 -4.39 22.30 40.72
CA LEU A 32 -3.13 21.92 40.14
C LEU A 32 -3.38 21.04 38.91
N THR A 33 -2.50 21.23 37.93
CA THR A 33 -2.18 20.29 36.86
C THR A 33 -1.78 18.94 37.46
N ALA A 34 -2.76 18.13 37.81
CA ALA A 34 -2.61 16.69 37.94
C ALA A 34 -3.10 16.09 36.63
N ALA A 35 -2.24 15.31 35.99
CA ALA A 35 -2.53 14.52 34.82
C ALA A 35 -3.85 13.75 35.01
N ALA A 36 -4.88 14.17 34.30
CA ALA A 36 -6.05 13.35 34.02
C ALA A 36 -5.86 12.77 32.61
N CYS A 37 -5.04 11.72 32.52
CA CYS A 37 -5.23 10.71 31.48
C CYS A 37 -6.45 9.91 31.93
N GLY A 38 -7.64 10.39 31.57
CA GLY A 38 -8.89 9.81 32.02
C GLY A 38 -9.99 10.29 31.11
N GLU A 39 -10.17 9.57 30.01
CA GLU A 39 -11.45 9.38 29.34
C GLU A 39 -11.28 8.26 28.30
N VAL A 40 -11.59 7.03 28.68
CA VAL A 40 -12.17 6.07 27.74
C VAL A 40 -13.52 5.63 28.30
N PRO A 41 -14.58 6.39 27.95
CA PRO A 41 -15.86 5.75 27.72
C PRO A 41 -16.55 6.32 26.47
N THR A 42 -16.87 5.46 25.51
CA THR A 42 -17.85 5.76 24.46
C THR A 42 -18.90 4.64 24.41
N GLY A 43 -19.90 4.74 25.32
CA GLY A 43 -20.86 3.69 25.71
C GLY A 43 -21.86 3.17 24.65
N THR A 44 -22.63 2.10 24.94
CA THR A 44 -23.84 2.15 25.80
C THR A 44 -24.11 0.84 26.57
N VAL A 45 -24.27 0.92 27.89
CA VAL A 45 -24.70 -0.22 28.73
C VAL A 45 -26.22 -0.15 28.97
N ASN A 46 -26.98 -1.24 28.79
CA ASN A 46 -28.16 -1.50 29.65
C ASN A 46 -28.54 -3.00 29.77
N THR A 47 -28.65 -3.44 31.02
CA THR A 47 -29.12 -4.76 31.50
C THR A 47 -30.61 -5.00 31.15
N PRO A 48 -31.22 -6.22 31.25
CA PRO A 48 -30.81 -7.50 31.88
C PRO A 48 -30.44 -8.65 30.92
N ALA A 49 -30.13 -8.38 29.65
CA ALA A 49 -29.56 -9.37 28.71
C ALA A 49 -28.70 -8.75 27.58
N GLY A 50 -28.46 -7.43 27.59
CA GLY A 50 -27.89 -6.69 26.45
C GLY A 50 -26.75 -5.76 26.85
N TYR A 51 -25.58 -6.31 27.17
CA TYR A 51 -24.37 -5.49 27.21
C TYR A 51 -23.91 -5.25 25.77
N THR A 52 -23.61 -4.01 25.39
CA THR A 52 -22.90 -3.68 24.16
C THR A 52 -21.90 -2.60 24.50
N VAL A 53 -20.63 -2.95 24.63
CA VAL A 53 -19.56 -1.99 24.91
C VAL A 53 -18.65 -1.94 23.69
N SER A 54 -18.45 -0.74 23.16
CA SER A 54 -17.38 -0.43 22.23
C SER A 54 -16.41 0.51 22.92
N SER A 55 -15.13 0.21 22.87
CA SER A 55 -14.07 1.09 23.35
C SER A 55 -13.13 1.39 22.21
N ASP A 56 -12.94 2.67 21.95
CA ASP A 56 -11.87 3.14 21.09
C ASP A 56 -10.58 3.14 21.93
N ASP A 57 -9.52 2.53 21.39
CA ASP A 57 -8.15 2.62 21.94
C ASP A 57 -7.94 1.98 23.32
N VAL A 58 -7.98 0.64 23.38
CA VAL A 58 -7.50 -0.10 24.56
C VAL A 58 -6.00 -0.38 24.40
N PRO A 59 -5.12 0.19 25.24
CA PRO A 59 -3.67 0.16 25.05
C PRO A 59 -3.04 -1.21 25.36
N VAL A 60 -3.84 -2.17 25.80
CA VAL A 60 -3.42 -3.52 26.20
C VAL A 60 -4.36 -4.56 25.59
N SER A 61 -3.83 -5.75 25.34
CA SER A 61 -4.68 -6.89 24.98
C SER A 61 -5.49 -7.31 26.19
N ILE A 62 -6.82 -7.35 26.04
CA ILE A 62 -7.76 -7.75 27.09
C ILE A 62 -7.80 -9.28 27.18
N CYS A 63 -7.48 -9.95 26.08
CA CYS A 63 -7.39 -11.40 26.02
C CYS A 63 -6.05 -11.91 26.54
N PRO A 64 -6.00 -13.16 27.03
CA PRO A 64 -4.74 -13.83 27.33
C PRO A 64 -3.77 -13.81 26.13
N SER A 65 -2.47 -13.82 26.43
CA SER A 65 -1.42 -13.75 25.41
C SER A 65 -1.30 -15.00 24.54
N GLU A 66 -1.90 -16.12 24.95
CA GLU A 66 -1.83 -17.42 24.28
C GLU A 66 -3.19 -18.14 24.36
N GLY A 67 -3.43 -19.06 23.41
CA GLY A 67 -4.60 -19.97 23.40
C GLY A 67 -5.54 -19.78 22.21
N GLU A 68 -6.60 -20.58 22.17
CA GLU A 68 -7.56 -20.67 21.05
C GLU A 68 -8.39 -19.40 20.82
N THR A 69 -8.28 -18.40 21.70
CA THR A 69 -8.96 -17.11 21.53
C THR A 69 -8.15 -16.10 20.71
N ARG A 70 -6.85 -16.36 20.52
CA ARG A 70 -5.94 -15.48 19.79
C ARG A 70 -5.83 -15.90 18.33
N PHE A 71 -5.79 -14.92 17.43
CA PHE A 71 -5.42 -15.14 16.03
C PHE A 71 -3.90 -15.11 15.90
N GLU A 72 -3.35 -16.06 15.14
CA GLU A 72 -1.90 -16.14 14.90
C GLU A 72 -1.57 -15.73 13.45
N GLY A 73 -0.39 -15.11 13.27
CA GLY A 73 0.08 -14.66 11.95
C GLY A 73 -0.96 -13.81 11.22
N ASP A 74 -1.31 -14.26 10.00
CA ASP A 74 -2.24 -13.58 9.10
C ASP A 74 -3.69 -14.08 9.20
N GLU A 75 -4.00 -15.01 10.12
CA GLU A 75 -5.35 -15.58 10.23
C GLU A 75 -6.41 -14.50 10.49
N GLY A 76 -6.08 -13.51 11.32
CA GLY A 76 -6.94 -12.38 11.65
C GLY A 76 -6.72 -11.14 10.77
N LEU A 77 -5.86 -11.22 9.76
CA LEU A 77 -5.47 -10.06 8.94
C LEU A 77 -6.43 -9.89 7.76
N LEU A 78 -6.95 -8.67 7.62
CA LEU A 78 -7.61 -8.18 6.41
C LEU A 78 -6.80 -6.99 5.83
N ARG A 79 -6.59 -6.99 4.51
CA ARG A 79 -5.80 -5.96 3.80
C ARG A 79 -6.50 -5.50 2.53
N GLY A 80 -6.79 -4.20 2.45
CA GLY A 80 -7.25 -3.49 1.27
C GLY A 80 -6.22 -2.52 0.72
N ALA A 81 -6.62 -1.71 -0.25
CA ALA A 81 -5.79 -0.61 -0.75
C ALA A 81 -5.71 0.53 0.28
N HIS A 82 -6.81 0.80 0.99
CA HIS A 82 -6.92 1.91 1.96
C HIS A 82 -7.11 1.45 3.41
N PHE A 83 -7.04 0.15 3.67
CA PHE A 83 -7.13 -0.38 5.03
C PHE A 83 -6.17 -1.54 5.26
N ALA A 84 -5.70 -1.66 6.49
CA ALA A 84 -5.02 -2.85 6.98
C ALA A 84 -5.36 -3.00 8.46
N LEU A 85 -5.97 -4.13 8.84
CA LEU A 85 -6.38 -4.38 10.21
C LEU A 85 -6.24 -5.84 10.57
N ARG A 86 -5.90 -6.07 11.83
CA ARG A 86 -5.71 -7.41 12.38
C ARG A 86 -6.63 -7.58 13.57
N VAL A 87 -7.49 -8.60 13.53
CA VAL A 87 -8.17 -9.07 14.73
C VAL A 87 -7.14 -9.81 15.58
N GLU A 88 -6.93 -9.35 16.81
CA GLU A 88 -6.02 -9.98 17.75
C GLU A 88 -6.71 -11.15 18.47
N CYS A 89 -7.97 -10.95 18.84
CA CYS A 89 -8.70 -11.90 19.68
C CYS A 89 -10.20 -11.97 19.37
N LEU A 90 -10.72 -13.20 19.42
CA LEU A 90 -12.14 -13.51 19.59
C LEU A 90 -12.29 -14.43 20.81
N ALA A 91 -13.15 -14.06 21.75
CA ALA A 91 -13.50 -14.91 22.88
C ALA A 91 -15.01 -14.97 23.07
N SER A 92 -15.52 -16.14 23.49
CA SER A 92 -16.91 -16.27 23.92
C SER A 92 -17.01 -17.12 25.18
N PHE A 93 -17.82 -16.69 26.14
CA PHE A 93 -17.90 -17.32 27.45
C PHE A 93 -19.21 -17.03 28.20
N GLU A 94 -19.64 -17.98 29.03
CA GLU A 94 -20.81 -17.83 29.91
C GLU A 94 -20.44 -17.15 31.24
N GLU A 95 -19.18 -17.31 31.67
CA GLU A 95 -18.59 -16.67 32.85
C GLU A 95 -17.23 -16.08 32.46
N VAL A 96 -16.87 -14.92 33.04
CA VAL A 96 -15.60 -14.24 32.75
C VAL A 96 -14.42 -15.17 33.07
N PRO A 97 -13.62 -15.61 32.08
CA PRO A 97 -12.52 -16.52 32.32
C PRO A 97 -11.37 -15.84 33.08
N GLU A 98 -10.60 -16.63 33.83
CA GLU A 98 -9.40 -16.14 34.49
C GLU A 98 -8.37 -15.64 33.45
N GLY A 99 -7.76 -14.48 33.71
CA GLY A 99 -6.75 -13.86 32.84
C GLY A 99 -7.27 -12.85 31.83
N PHE A 100 -8.58 -12.68 31.68
CA PHE A 100 -9.16 -11.58 30.91
C PHE A 100 -9.15 -10.28 31.72
N GLN A 101 -8.70 -9.19 31.10
CA GLN A 101 -8.55 -7.88 31.75
C GLN A 101 -9.74 -6.95 31.47
N LEU A 102 -10.98 -7.42 31.68
CA LEU A 102 -12.20 -6.68 31.34
C LEU A 102 -12.34 -5.34 32.09
N GLU A 103 -11.56 -5.10 33.14
CA GLU A 103 -11.46 -3.83 33.84
C GLU A 103 -11.02 -2.66 32.95
N TYR A 104 -10.29 -2.92 31.84
CA TYR A 104 -9.94 -1.87 30.89
C TYR A 104 -11.11 -1.47 29.99
N LEU A 105 -12.14 -2.32 29.91
CA LEU A 105 -13.33 -2.10 29.10
C LEU A 105 -14.52 -1.60 29.92
N LEU A 106 -14.62 -2.07 31.16
CA LEU A 106 -15.74 -1.78 32.06
C LEU A 106 -15.34 -0.68 33.05
N ALA A 107 -16.21 0.30 33.26
CA ALA A 107 -15.95 1.33 34.26
C ALA A 107 -15.76 0.73 35.66
N ASP A 108 -14.93 1.38 36.48
CA ASP A 108 -14.63 0.96 37.84
C ASP A 108 -15.90 0.64 38.65
N GLY A 109 -15.94 -0.57 39.22
CA GLY A 109 -17.04 -1.03 40.06
C GLY A 109 -18.23 -1.66 39.34
N TYR A 110 -18.22 -1.74 38.01
CA TYR A 110 -19.20 -2.54 37.27
C TYR A 110 -18.96 -4.03 37.48
N LYS A 111 -20.06 -4.77 37.67
CA LYS A 111 -20.04 -6.24 37.73
C LYS A 111 -20.89 -6.79 36.59
N LEU A 112 -20.29 -7.64 35.78
CA LEU A 112 -21.03 -8.41 34.79
C LEU A 112 -21.88 -9.46 35.50
N LEU A 113 -23.19 -9.42 35.25
CA LEU A 113 -24.09 -10.51 35.60
C LEU A 113 -24.05 -11.56 34.48
N PRO A 114 -24.13 -12.86 34.79
CA PRO A 114 -24.16 -13.91 33.77
C PRO A 114 -25.21 -13.63 32.69
N PRO A 115 -24.95 -14.00 31.42
CA PRO A 115 -25.91 -13.85 30.35
C PRO A 115 -27.13 -14.76 30.60
N PRO A 116 -28.29 -14.47 30.00
CA PRO A 116 -29.43 -15.38 30.07
C PRO A 116 -29.09 -16.76 29.49
N GLU A 117 -29.86 -17.77 29.89
CA GLU A 117 -29.74 -19.12 29.33
C GLU A 117 -29.86 -19.09 27.79
N GLY A 118 -28.93 -19.75 27.10
CA GLY A 118 -28.84 -19.74 25.63
C GLY A 118 -28.01 -18.60 25.03
N TYR A 119 -27.49 -17.69 25.86
CA TYR A 119 -26.63 -16.58 25.45
C TYR A 119 -25.24 -16.67 26.08
N GLU A 120 -24.27 -16.02 25.46
CA GLU A 120 -22.89 -15.91 25.94
C GLU A 120 -22.38 -14.48 25.78
N PHE A 121 -21.36 -14.11 26.56
CA PHE A 121 -20.56 -12.93 26.24
C PHE A 121 -19.67 -13.23 25.05
N THR A 122 -19.50 -12.28 24.15
CA THR A 122 -18.59 -12.35 23.02
C THR A 122 -17.76 -11.08 22.93
N ILE A 123 -16.45 -11.24 22.73
CA ILE A 123 -15.47 -10.16 22.63
C ILE A 123 -14.72 -10.27 21.31
N VAL A 124 -14.60 -9.17 20.58
CA VAL A 124 -13.67 -9.01 19.46
C VAL A 124 -12.72 -7.86 19.78
N GLN A 125 -11.42 -8.11 19.71
CA GLN A 125 -10.39 -7.07 19.88
C GLN A 125 -9.54 -6.98 18.63
N PHE A 126 -9.38 -5.75 18.13
CA PHE A 126 -8.43 -5.42 17.08
C PHE A 126 -7.05 -5.15 17.69
N ALA A 127 -5.99 -5.60 17.00
CA ALA A 127 -4.62 -5.33 17.44
C ALA A 127 -4.35 -3.82 17.41
N PRO A 128 -3.69 -3.25 18.44
CA PRO A 128 -3.23 -1.85 18.41
C PRO A 128 -2.29 -1.55 17.24
N GLU A 129 -1.48 -2.55 16.87
CA GLU A 129 -0.61 -2.51 15.69
C GLU A 129 -0.96 -3.70 14.80
N PRO A 130 -1.49 -3.49 13.58
CA PRO A 130 -1.83 -4.60 12.67
C PRO A 130 -0.60 -5.32 12.11
N GLY A 131 0.59 -4.72 12.21
CA GLY A 131 1.85 -5.26 11.67
C GLY A 131 2.10 -4.97 10.20
N VAL A 132 1.11 -4.41 9.50
CA VAL A 132 1.17 -3.94 8.12
C VAL A 132 0.39 -2.64 7.99
N GLU A 133 0.85 -1.74 7.12
CA GLU A 133 0.15 -0.50 6.82
C GLU A 133 -0.68 -0.63 5.53
N ALA A 134 -1.76 0.16 5.44
CA ALA A 134 -2.49 0.31 4.20
C ALA A 134 -1.56 0.96 3.14
N PRO A 135 -1.48 0.42 1.90
CA PRO A 135 -0.63 0.99 0.87
C PRO A 135 -0.97 2.44 0.51
N TYR A 136 -2.24 2.83 0.67
CA TYR A 136 -2.75 4.15 0.32
C TYR A 136 -3.54 4.77 1.48
N ALA A 137 -3.47 6.09 1.59
CA ALA A 137 -4.26 6.84 2.55
C ALA A 137 -5.71 6.96 2.10
N VAL A 138 -6.65 6.94 3.04
CA VAL A 138 -8.06 7.27 2.81
C VAL A 138 -8.17 8.75 2.44
N ASP A 139 -8.87 9.05 1.35
CA ASP A 139 -9.21 10.41 0.91
C ASP A 139 -10.72 10.60 0.70
N ASP A 140 -11.14 11.81 0.33
CA ASP A 140 -12.55 12.17 0.13
C ASP A 140 -13.23 11.38 -1.02
N LEU A 141 -12.45 10.70 -1.88
CA LEU A 141 -12.94 9.88 -2.99
C LEU A 141 -12.92 8.38 -2.64
N THR A 142 -12.41 8.02 -1.47
CA THR A 142 -12.28 6.63 -1.02
C THR A 142 -13.59 6.15 -0.44
N GLU A 143 -14.20 5.14 -1.08
CA GLU A 143 -15.40 4.47 -0.58
C GLU A 143 -15.02 3.30 0.32
N LEU A 144 -14.59 3.60 1.56
CA LEU A 144 -14.36 2.59 2.59
C LEU A 144 -15.61 2.41 3.45
N THR A 145 -16.12 1.20 3.55
CA THR A 145 -17.20 0.86 4.49
C THR A 145 -16.87 -0.43 5.23
N GLY A 146 -17.35 -0.55 6.45
CA GLY A 146 -17.13 -1.73 7.28
C GLY A 146 -18.34 -2.13 8.09
N LYS A 147 -18.38 -3.39 8.45
CA LYS A 147 -19.39 -3.95 9.33
C LYS A 147 -18.79 -5.05 10.19
N LEU A 148 -18.91 -4.90 11.51
CA LEU A 148 -18.71 -5.99 12.46
C LEU A 148 -20.08 -6.46 12.92
N ALA A 149 -20.37 -7.75 12.80
CA ALA A 149 -21.58 -8.37 13.31
C ALA A 149 -21.24 -9.47 14.33
N ILE A 150 -21.90 -9.42 15.48
CA ILE A 150 -21.88 -10.47 16.50
C ILE A 150 -23.34 -10.90 16.73
N GLY A 151 -23.78 -11.98 16.06
CA GLY A 151 -25.19 -12.34 15.98
C GLY A 151 -26.02 -11.21 15.36
N ASP A 152 -27.05 -10.75 16.07
CA ASP A 152 -27.94 -9.66 15.63
C ASP A 152 -27.40 -8.25 15.94
N VAL A 153 -26.27 -8.15 16.65
CA VAL A 153 -25.65 -6.86 17.00
C VAL A 153 -24.63 -6.48 15.93
N GLU A 154 -24.82 -5.30 15.36
CA GLU A 154 -24.02 -4.81 14.24
C GLU A 154 -23.40 -3.45 14.56
N TRP A 155 -22.14 -3.27 14.19
CA TRP A 155 -21.43 -1.99 14.19
C TRP A 155 -21.04 -1.67 12.74
N GLU A 156 -21.54 -0.55 12.24
CA GLU A 156 -21.24 -0.06 10.90
C GLU A 156 -20.16 1.03 10.97
N PHE A 157 -19.23 1.00 10.02
CA PHE A 157 -18.15 1.95 9.86
C PHE A 157 -18.29 2.61 8.50
N ALA A 158 -18.46 3.93 8.47
CA ALA A 158 -18.70 4.69 7.24
C ALA A 158 -17.50 5.61 6.98
N GLY A 159 -16.75 5.34 5.91
CA GLY A 159 -15.52 6.06 5.56
C GLY A 159 -14.30 5.64 6.39
N GLU A 160 -14.41 4.62 7.22
CA GLU A 160 -13.34 4.16 8.10
C GLU A 160 -13.40 2.64 8.33
N SER A 161 -12.30 2.07 8.80
CA SER A 161 -12.25 0.71 9.35
C SER A 161 -12.30 0.78 10.88
N PRO A 162 -12.60 -0.34 11.58
CA PRO A 162 -12.39 -0.42 13.02
C PRO A 162 -11.02 0.12 13.42
N LYS A 163 -10.99 0.98 14.45
CA LYS A 163 -9.75 1.58 14.92
C LYS A 163 -8.80 0.51 15.45
N PRO A 164 -7.49 0.65 15.25
CA PRO A 164 -6.51 -0.21 15.93
C PRO A 164 -6.72 -0.18 17.44
N GLY A 165 -6.64 -1.34 18.09
CA GLY A 165 -6.87 -1.47 19.54
C GLY A 165 -8.35 -1.39 19.97
N ALA A 166 -9.30 -1.21 19.05
CA ALA A 166 -10.70 -1.16 19.38
C ALA A 166 -11.22 -2.52 19.88
N VAL A 167 -12.16 -2.46 20.82
CA VAL A 167 -12.76 -3.64 21.45
C VAL A 167 -14.26 -3.55 21.38
N TYR A 168 -14.88 -4.64 20.94
CA TYR A 168 -16.32 -4.81 20.83
C TYR A 168 -16.75 -5.98 21.70
N PHE A 169 -17.64 -5.71 22.64
CA PHE A 169 -18.12 -6.65 23.64
C PHE A 169 -19.63 -6.66 23.65
N THR A 170 -20.24 -7.83 23.47
CA THR A 170 -21.70 -7.94 23.54
C THR A 170 -22.16 -9.26 24.14
N VAL A 171 -23.45 -9.34 24.46
CA VAL A 171 -24.13 -10.62 24.69
C VAL A 171 -24.80 -11.05 23.39
N ALA A 172 -24.57 -12.30 22.97
CA ALA A 172 -25.14 -12.87 21.77
C ALA A 172 -25.64 -14.29 22.03
N GLU A 173 -26.50 -14.81 21.16
CA GLU A 173 -26.92 -16.22 21.24
C GLU A 173 -25.68 -17.11 21.17
N LYS A 174 -25.69 -18.20 21.94
CA LYS A 174 -24.56 -19.11 22.02
C LYS A 174 -24.23 -19.67 20.64
N GLY A 175 -22.98 -19.46 20.21
CA GLY A 175 -22.52 -19.89 18.88
C GLY A 175 -23.03 -19.06 17.71
N ALA A 176 -23.64 -17.88 17.96
CA ALA A 176 -24.02 -16.96 16.90
C ALA A 176 -22.80 -16.56 16.05
N PRO A 177 -22.97 -16.39 14.72
CA PRO A 177 -21.86 -16.04 13.83
C PRO A 177 -21.22 -14.71 14.24
N VAL A 178 -19.91 -14.60 13.99
CA VAL A 178 -19.15 -13.38 14.24
C VAL A 178 -18.39 -13.03 12.98
N THR A 179 -18.80 -11.97 12.28
CA THR A 179 -18.27 -11.63 10.96
C THR A 179 -17.76 -10.21 10.93
N LEU A 180 -16.64 -10.01 10.23
CA LEU A 180 -16.08 -8.72 9.92
C LEU A 180 -16.05 -8.57 8.40
N GLU A 181 -16.72 -7.55 7.89
CA GLU A 181 -16.76 -7.22 6.47
C GLU A 181 -16.16 -5.83 6.26
N LEU A 182 -15.28 -5.70 5.28
CA LEU A 182 -14.77 -4.41 4.82
C LEU A 182 -14.86 -4.34 3.31
N THR A 183 -15.42 -3.25 2.82
CA THR A 183 -15.50 -2.92 1.42
C THR A 183 -14.63 -1.71 1.15
N ASP A 184 -13.68 -1.88 0.24
CA ASP A 184 -12.79 -0.82 -0.24
C ASP A 184 -13.05 -0.58 -1.72
N ALA A 185 -13.75 0.51 -1.98
CA ALA A 185 -14.39 0.82 -3.25
C ALA A 185 -15.30 -0.32 -3.71
N GLU A 186 -14.86 -1.09 -4.72
CA GLU A 186 -15.66 -2.15 -5.33
C GLU A 186 -15.36 -3.55 -4.76
N ARG A 187 -14.41 -3.67 -3.81
CA ARG A 187 -13.96 -4.97 -3.32
C ARG A 187 -14.27 -5.16 -1.86
N THR A 188 -15.08 -6.19 -1.59
CA THR A 188 -15.45 -6.62 -0.25
C THR A 188 -14.61 -7.83 0.17
N GLN A 189 -14.05 -7.74 1.38
CA GLN A 189 -13.43 -8.85 2.10
C GLN A 189 -14.21 -9.13 3.36
N THR A 190 -14.42 -10.42 3.63
CA THR A 190 -15.15 -10.87 4.82
C THR A 190 -14.32 -11.90 5.57
N LEU A 191 -14.22 -11.73 6.88
CA LEU A 191 -13.60 -12.66 7.81
C LEU A 191 -14.67 -13.21 8.76
N ASP A 192 -14.93 -14.51 8.71
CA ASP A 192 -15.65 -15.21 9.77
C ASP A 192 -14.67 -15.46 10.91
N LEU A 193 -14.91 -14.81 12.05
CA LEU A 193 -14.01 -14.84 13.20
C LEU A 193 -14.11 -16.13 13.99
N ARG A 194 -15.24 -16.84 13.95
CA ARG A 194 -15.38 -18.14 14.62
C ARG A 194 -14.76 -19.25 13.81
N GLU A 195 -15.04 -19.27 12.52
CA GLU A 195 -14.50 -20.26 11.60
C GLU A 195 -13.04 -19.96 11.21
N ARG A 196 -12.58 -18.72 11.43
CA ARG A 196 -11.27 -18.20 11.02
C ARG A 196 -11.05 -18.30 9.51
N THR A 197 -12.12 -18.07 8.74
CA THR A 197 -12.10 -18.17 7.28
C THR A 197 -12.27 -16.81 6.62
N ARG A 198 -11.43 -16.54 5.62
CA ARG A 198 -11.51 -15.32 4.80
C ARG A 198 -12.16 -15.61 3.46
N THR A 199 -13.01 -14.71 3.01
CA THR A 199 -13.62 -14.72 1.67
C THR A 199 -13.49 -13.34 1.02
N GLY A 200 -13.53 -13.29 -0.31
CA GLY A 200 -13.28 -12.05 -1.05
C GLY A 200 -11.83 -11.57 -1.01
N LEU A 201 -10.89 -12.45 -0.61
CA LEU A 201 -9.46 -12.16 -0.47
C LEU A 201 -8.88 -11.54 -1.74
N ILE A 202 -8.05 -10.52 -1.55
CA ILE A 202 -7.29 -9.90 -2.64
C ILE A 202 -5.87 -10.46 -2.56
N GLU A 203 -5.67 -11.67 -3.10
CA GLU A 203 -4.39 -12.41 -3.07
C GLU A 203 -3.20 -11.50 -3.38
N ALA A 204 -3.38 -10.64 -4.38
CA ALA A 204 -2.34 -9.76 -4.86
C ALA A 204 -1.85 -8.74 -3.81
N LEU A 205 -2.67 -8.38 -2.80
CA LEU A 205 -2.28 -7.53 -1.67
C LEU A 205 -1.58 -8.31 -0.56
N TYR A 206 -1.91 -9.58 -0.35
CA TYR A 206 -1.24 -10.40 0.67
C TYR A 206 0.16 -10.81 0.22
N ASN A 207 0.36 -10.94 -1.09
CA ASN A 207 1.65 -11.27 -1.66
C ASN A 207 2.54 -10.03 -1.95
N GLY A 208 2.11 -8.81 -1.60
CA GLY A 208 2.85 -7.54 -1.84
C GLY A 208 2.29 -6.76 -3.03
N SER A 209 2.23 -5.41 -2.99
CA SER A 209 1.36 -4.65 -3.93
C SER A 209 1.86 -3.32 -4.47
N THR A 210 3.00 -2.81 -3.97
CA THR A 210 3.43 -1.44 -4.26
C THR A 210 4.94 -1.24 -4.19
N ASP A 211 5.72 -2.31 -4.11
CA ASP A 211 7.17 -2.16 -4.05
C ASP A 211 7.71 -1.74 -5.42
N THR A 212 8.78 -0.95 -5.38
CA THR A 212 9.54 -0.58 -6.58
C THR A 212 10.87 -1.28 -6.49
N VAL A 213 11.20 -2.06 -7.51
CA VAL A 213 12.46 -2.80 -7.60
C VAL A 213 13.22 -2.26 -8.80
N THR A 214 14.46 -1.84 -8.60
CA THR A 214 15.36 -1.44 -9.69
C THR A 214 16.48 -2.48 -9.79
N THR A 215 16.75 -2.96 -11.01
CA THR A 215 17.83 -3.92 -11.26
C THR A 215 19.20 -3.25 -11.19
N ASP A 216 20.26 -4.06 -11.19
CA ASP A 216 21.59 -3.55 -11.51
C ASP A 216 21.63 -2.94 -12.91
N ILE A 217 22.54 -1.99 -13.10
CA ILE A 217 22.78 -1.33 -14.38
C ILE A 217 23.47 -2.33 -15.33
N VAL A 218 22.92 -2.45 -16.52
CA VAL A 218 23.51 -3.17 -17.65
C VAL A 218 24.29 -2.19 -18.52
N GLU A 219 25.57 -2.48 -18.73
CA GLU A 219 26.45 -1.69 -19.59
C GLU A 219 27.11 -2.57 -20.64
N ASN A 220 27.16 -2.08 -21.88
CA ASN A 220 27.93 -2.70 -22.96
C ASN A 220 28.21 -1.65 -24.04
N SER A 221 29.04 -2.02 -25.02
CA SER A 221 29.21 -1.24 -26.24
C SER A 221 29.11 -2.11 -27.48
N VAL A 222 28.73 -1.46 -28.58
CA VAL A 222 28.60 -2.09 -29.89
C VAL A 222 29.34 -1.30 -30.94
N ASP A 223 29.79 -1.99 -31.97
CA ASP A 223 30.42 -1.43 -33.14
C ASP A 223 29.51 -1.69 -34.35
N GLY A 224 29.52 -0.79 -35.33
CA GLY A 224 28.76 -0.98 -36.57
C GLY A 224 29.61 -0.70 -37.78
N TYR A 225 29.40 -1.51 -38.82
CA TYR A 225 30.14 -1.39 -40.07
C TYR A 225 29.27 -1.79 -41.26
N THR A 226 29.27 -0.98 -42.31
CA THR A 226 28.67 -1.34 -43.59
C THR A 226 29.36 -0.63 -44.76
N THR A 227 29.01 -1.05 -45.97
CA THR A 227 29.51 -0.45 -47.21
C THR A 227 28.33 -0.14 -48.12
N SER A 228 28.28 1.09 -48.64
CA SER A 228 27.29 1.50 -49.65
C SER A 228 28.00 2.21 -50.81
N GLY A 229 27.93 1.62 -52.00
CA GLY A 229 28.68 2.08 -53.17
C GLY A 229 30.20 1.95 -52.97
N SER A 230 30.91 3.09 -52.97
CA SER A 230 32.36 3.18 -52.76
C SER A 230 32.73 3.73 -51.38
N TYR A 231 31.77 3.92 -50.49
CA TYR A 231 31.96 4.48 -49.16
C TYR A 231 31.83 3.39 -48.09
N GLU A 232 32.65 3.52 -47.06
CA GLU A 232 32.63 2.73 -45.84
C GLU A 232 32.03 3.59 -44.73
N TYR A 233 31.05 3.04 -44.02
CA TYR A 233 30.41 3.69 -42.88
C TYR A 233 30.66 2.83 -41.65
N TRP A 234 31.12 3.46 -40.58
CA TRP A 234 31.41 2.77 -39.34
C TRP A 234 31.28 3.68 -38.14
N PHE A 235 31.03 3.07 -36.99
CA PHE A 235 31.22 3.67 -35.68
C PHE A 235 31.82 2.62 -34.75
N ASP A 236 32.61 3.09 -33.79
CA ASP A 236 33.24 2.24 -32.78
C ASP A 236 32.73 2.67 -31.40
N ASP A 237 32.58 1.70 -30.50
CA ASP A 237 32.32 1.88 -29.07
C ASP A 237 31.06 2.72 -28.76
N TRP A 238 29.95 2.46 -29.46
CA TRP A 238 28.66 3.03 -29.06
C TRP A 238 28.21 2.39 -27.76
N GLN A 239 28.35 3.14 -26.66
CA GLN A 239 28.03 2.66 -25.31
C GLN A 239 26.54 2.82 -24.99
N TYR A 240 25.97 1.82 -24.32
CA TYR A 240 24.67 1.92 -23.68
C TYR A 240 24.77 1.51 -22.21
N SER A 241 23.94 2.14 -21.38
CA SER A 241 23.82 1.91 -19.94
C SER A 241 22.34 2.01 -19.58
N THR A 242 21.74 0.90 -19.14
CA THR A 242 20.31 0.84 -18.79
C THR A 242 20.08 0.03 -17.53
N ASP A 243 19.20 0.48 -16.67
CA ASP A 243 18.58 -0.31 -15.62
C ASP A 243 17.09 -0.53 -15.93
N PHE A 244 16.46 -1.43 -15.19
CA PHE A 244 15.03 -1.70 -15.30
C PHE A 244 14.37 -1.39 -13.97
N THR A 245 13.34 -0.55 -13.99
CA THR A 245 12.50 -0.27 -12.83
C THR A 245 11.18 -1.01 -12.97
N LEU A 246 10.90 -1.87 -12.00
CA LEU A 246 9.70 -2.70 -11.93
C LEU A 246 8.79 -2.22 -10.82
N THR A 247 7.49 -2.19 -11.09
CA THR A 247 6.44 -1.98 -10.10
C THR A 247 5.38 -3.05 -10.26
N ARG A 248 4.86 -3.57 -9.14
CA ARG A 248 3.81 -4.59 -9.14
C ARG A 248 2.55 -4.01 -8.50
N GLU A 249 1.61 -3.56 -9.31
CA GLU A 249 0.43 -2.81 -8.89
C GLU A 249 -0.87 -3.65 -8.91
N VAL A 250 -1.76 -3.36 -7.97
CA VAL A 250 -3.12 -3.95 -7.89
C VAL A 250 -4.21 -2.89 -7.82
N TYR A 251 -3.82 -1.71 -7.32
CA TYR A 251 -4.64 -0.51 -7.20
C TYR A 251 -3.78 0.67 -7.61
N ARG A 252 -4.37 1.64 -8.33
CA ARG A 252 -3.72 2.90 -8.70
C ARG A 252 -4.58 4.09 -8.28
N PRO A 253 -4.05 5.05 -7.50
CA PRO A 253 -4.77 6.25 -7.12
C PRO A 253 -5.41 6.97 -8.33
N GLY A 254 -6.68 7.35 -8.19
CA GLY A 254 -7.46 7.98 -9.25
C GLY A 254 -7.92 7.08 -10.40
N LYS A 255 -7.44 5.82 -10.48
CA LYS A 255 -7.95 4.80 -11.43
C LYS A 255 -8.70 3.66 -10.74
N GLY A 256 -8.44 3.41 -9.46
CA GLY A 256 -9.06 2.33 -8.70
C GLY A 256 -8.29 1.01 -8.83
N TRP A 257 -9.00 -0.10 -8.66
CA TRP A 257 -8.46 -1.45 -8.86
C TRP A 257 -8.10 -1.67 -10.33
N VAL A 258 -6.83 -2.00 -10.61
CA VAL A 258 -6.32 -2.15 -11.99
C VAL A 258 -6.19 -3.61 -12.44
N SER A 259 -6.46 -4.57 -11.56
CA SER A 259 -6.38 -6.01 -11.83
C SER A 259 -7.64 -6.74 -11.37
N ALA A 260 -7.71 -8.06 -11.60
CA ALA A 260 -8.66 -8.96 -10.93
C ALA A 260 -8.16 -9.32 -9.50
N PRO A 261 -8.99 -9.92 -8.62
CA PRO A 261 -8.58 -10.26 -7.24
C PRO A 261 -7.36 -11.17 -7.14
N ASP A 262 -7.20 -12.10 -8.07
CA ASP A 262 -6.14 -13.10 -8.18
C ASP A 262 -5.02 -12.69 -9.17
N ALA A 263 -4.99 -11.43 -9.57
CA ALA A 263 -4.02 -10.89 -10.52
C ALA A 263 -3.37 -9.58 -10.05
N ALA A 264 -2.22 -9.26 -10.61
CA ALA A 264 -1.53 -7.99 -10.48
C ALA A 264 -1.07 -7.48 -11.86
N VAL A 265 -0.69 -6.21 -11.92
CA VAL A 265 -0.10 -5.58 -13.09
C VAL A 265 1.38 -5.32 -12.81
N LEU A 266 2.27 -5.91 -13.60
CA LEU A 266 3.68 -5.58 -13.56
C LEU A 266 3.97 -4.49 -14.60
N ASN A 267 4.53 -3.36 -14.19
CA ASN A 267 5.08 -2.38 -15.11
C ASN A 267 6.60 -2.48 -15.08
N VAL A 268 7.23 -2.58 -16.24
CA VAL A 268 8.69 -2.56 -16.40
C VAL A 268 9.04 -1.33 -17.23
N THR A 269 9.90 -0.47 -16.68
CA THR A 269 10.34 0.78 -17.32
C THR A 269 11.85 0.80 -17.47
N PHE A 270 12.34 1.21 -18.63
CA PHE A 270 13.76 1.40 -18.87
C PHE A 270 14.00 2.51 -19.90
N GLY A 271 15.17 3.14 -19.81
CA GLY A 271 15.58 4.22 -20.70
C GLY A 271 16.51 3.72 -21.81
N TRP A 272 16.42 4.36 -22.97
CA TRP A 272 17.21 4.00 -24.15
C TRP A 272 17.66 5.26 -24.89
N LEU A 273 18.96 5.37 -25.16
CA LEU A 273 19.46 6.43 -26.04
C LEU A 273 19.16 6.03 -27.49
N GLN A 274 18.00 6.47 -27.98
CA GLN A 274 17.52 6.14 -29.32
C GLN A 274 18.34 6.83 -30.39
N SER A 275 18.83 8.04 -30.15
CA SER A 275 19.67 8.75 -31.12
C SER A 275 20.72 9.62 -30.45
N GLY A 276 21.76 9.93 -31.20
CA GLY A 276 22.87 10.79 -30.80
C GLY A 276 23.92 10.87 -31.90
N SER A 277 24.61 12.02 -32.02
CA SER A 277 25.65 12.22 -33.06
C SER A 277 25.18 11.96 -34.50
N GLY A 278 23.89 12.18 -34.80
CA GLY A 278 23.30 11.97 -36.12
C GLY A 278 22.99 10.51 -36.48
N LEU A 279 23.18 9.59 -35.54
CA LEU A 279 22.85 8.17 -35.67
C LEU A 279 21.61 7.82 -34.84
N GLU A 280 20.86 6.82 -35.29
CA GLU A 280 19.63 6.36 -34.64
C GLU A 280 19.65 4.85 -34.47
N TRP A 281 19.38 4.37 -33.25
CA TRP A 281 19.24 2.96 -32.90
C TRP A 281 17.86 2.71 -32.30
N ASP A 282 16.91 2.38 -33.16
CA ASP A 282 15.56 1.97 -32.75
C ASP A 282 15.55 0.48 -32.41
N ILE A 283 15.04 0.17 -31.22
CA ILE A 283 14.80 -1.20 -30.75
C ILE A 283 13.29 -1.45 -30.66
N ASP A 284 12.85 -2.68 -30.93
CA ASP A 284 11.53 -3.12 -30.49
C ASP A 284 11.63 -3.51 -29.01
N PRO A 285 10.97 -2.79 -28.09
CA PRO A 285 11.10 -3.08 -26.66
C PRO A 285 10.57 -4.47 -26.27
N THR A 286 9.64 -5.03 -27.04
CA THR A 286 9.03 -6.35 -26.75
C THR A 286 9.86 -7.52 -27.26
N GLU A 287 10.72 -7.28 -28.25
CA GLU A 287 11.73 -8.25 -28.70
C GLU A 287 13.02 -8.09 -27.87
N ALA A 288 13.41 -6.85 -27.58
CA ALA A 288 14.64 -6.55 -26.86
C ALA A 288 14.57 -6.91 -25.37
N LEU A 289 13.39 -6.84 -24.74
CA LEU A 289 13.19 -7.24 -23.35
C LEU A 289 12.14 -8.34 -23.25
N THR A 290 12.59 -9.53 -22.85
CA THR A 290 11.68 -10.61 -22.46
C THR A 290 11.64 -10.73 -20.94
N VAL A 291 10.46 -11.01 -20.41
CA VAL A 291 10.22 -11.13 -18.96
C VAL A 291 9.55 -12.48 -18.71
N ALA A 292 10.00 -13.19 -17.69
CA ALA A 292 9.42 -14.46 -17.26
C ALA A 292 9.13 -14.44 -15.75
N ASP A 293 8.13 -15.19 -15.34
CA ASP A 293 7.87 -15.53 -13.94
C ASP A 293 8.13 -17.05 -13.71
N PRO A 294 7.92 -17.59 -12.49
CA PRO A 294 8.10 -19.03 -12.24
C PRO A 294 7.22 -19.96 -13.09
N ASN A 295 6.16 -19.43 -13.71
CA ASN A 295 5.26 -20.17 -14.60
C ASN A 295 5.70 -20.10 -16.07
N GLY A 296 6.65 -19.22 -16.42
CA GLY A 296 7.26 -19.13 -17.74
C GLY A 296 7.26 -17.72 -18.33
N PRO A 297 7.51 -17.61 -19.65
CA PRO A 297 7.56 -16.32 -20.34
C PRO A 297 6.23 -15.57 -20.30
N LEU A 298 6.31 -14.26 -20.06
CA LEU A 298 5.18 -13.34 -20.03
C LEU A 298 5.08 -12.57 -21.35
N ALA A 299 3.84 -12.36 -21.80
CA ALA A 299 3.55 -11.49 -22.93
C ALA A 299 3.18 -10.09 -22.44
N ALA A 300 3.81 -9.05 -23.01
CA ALA A 300 3.44 -7.68 -22.72
C ALA A 300 2.02 -7.40 -23.23
N ALA A 301 1.14 -6.91 -22.36
CA ALA A 301 -0.20 -6.45 -22.71
C ALA A 301 -0.14 -5.13 -23.49
N SER A 302 0.86 -4.30 -23.22
CA SER A 302 1.15 -3.08 -23.98
C SER A 302 2.60 -2.66 -23.80
N ALA A 303 3.15 -2.01 -24.82
CA ALA A 303 4.41 -1.28 -24.75
C ALA A 303 4.18 0.16 -25.25
N THR A 304 4.64 1.13 -24.48
CA THR A 304 4.56 2.56 -24.81
C THR A 304 5.89 3.22 -24.55
N HIS A 305 6.08 4.44 -25.05
CA HIS A 305 7.27 5.22 -24.75
C HIS A 305 6.99 6.71 -24.69
N VAL A 306 7.92 7.43 -24.06
CA VAL A 306 8.01 8.89 -24.08
C VAL A 306 9.42 9.27 -24.55
N ASP A 307 9.48 10.24 -25.45
CA ASP A 307 10.73 10.77 -26.01
C ASP A 307 11.08 12.11 -25.36
N GLU A 308 12.33 12.25 -24.96
CA GLU A 308 12.90 13.46 -24.38
C GLU A 308 14.13 13.91 -25.19
N GLU A 309 14.24 15.21 -25.46
CA GLU A 309 15.44 15.77 -26.10
C GLU A 309 16.65 15.58 -25.18
N TRP A 310 17.71 14.95 -25.68
CA TRP A 310 18.93 14.66 -24.95
C TRP A 310 20.16 15.09 -25.74
N GLY A 311 20.61 16.32 -25.50
CA GLY A 311 21.75 16.89 -26.21
C GLY A 311 21.45 17.07 -27.70
N ASP A 312 22.08 16.25 -28.54
CA ASP A 312 21.88 16.21 -29.99
C ASP A 312 21.04 15.01 -30.46
N GLY A 313 20.41 14.28 -29.53
CA GLY A 313 19.60 13.11 -29.84
C GLY A 313 18.36 12.97 -28.95
N ILE A 314 17.80 11.77 -28.90
CA ILE A 314 16.55 11.44 -28.21
C ILE A 314 16.82 10.37 -27.16
N TRP A 315 16.46 10.67 -25.92
CA TRP A 315 16.31 9.68 -24.87
C TRP A 315 14.87 9.17 -24.85
N ARG A 316 14.69 7.87 -25.11
CA ARG A 316 13.37 7.23 -25.14
C ARG A 316 13.21 6.38 -23.89
N THR A 317 12.16 6.64 -23.12
CA THR A 317 11.80 5.80 -21.96
C THR A 317 10.66 4.88 -22.35
N TYR A 318 10.91 3.57 -22.34
CA TYR A 318 9.91 2.54 -22.60
C TYR A 318 9.19 2.13 -21.32
N THR A 319 7.89 1.86 -21.43
CA THR A 319 7.08 1.24 -20.37
C THR A 319 6.32 0.07 -20.94
N LEU A 320 6.63 -1.13 -20.45
CA LEU A 320 5.96 -2.38 -20.76
C LEU A 320 5.05 -2.77 -19.60
N VAL A 321 3.83 -3.21 -19.92
CA VAL A 321 2.81 -3.60 -18.93
C VAL A 321 2.46 -5.06 -19.13
N TYR A 322 2.46 -5.84 -18.06
CA TYR A 322 2.13 -7.27 -18.05
C TYR A 322 0.99 -7.53 -17.05
N ASN A 323 0.05 -8.39 -17.44
CA ASN A 323 -0.93 -8.94 -16.51
C ASN A 323 -0.36 -10.25 -15.95
N ILE A 324 -0.19 -10.32 -14.64
CA ILE A 324 0.48 -11.44 -13.98
C ILE A 324 -0.40 -12.05 -12.87
N PRO A 325 -0.21 -13.33 -12.53
CA PRO A 325 -0.83 -13.91 -11.34
C PRO A 325 -0.45 -13.16 -10.06
N ALA A 326 -1.37 -13.10 -9.09
CA ALA A 326 -1.13 -12.52 -7.78
C ALA A 326 0.04 -13.18 -7.01
N ALA A 327 0.35 -14.44 -7.29
CA ALA A 327 1.43 -15.15 -6.62
C ALA A 327 2.81 -14.89 -7.24
N SER A 328 2.90 -14.21 -8.39
CA SER A 328 4.18 -13.95 -9.06
C SER A 328 4.88 -12.77 -8.40
N LEU A 329 6.02 -13.05 -7.75
CA LEU A 329 6.84 -12.09 -7.01
C LEU A 329 8.29 -12.04 -7.46
N VAL A 330 8.75 -13.03 -8.22
CA VAL A 330 10.11 -13.08 -8.77
C VAL A 330 10.01 -13.08 -10.29
N PHE A 331 10.83 -12.26 -10.93
CA PHE A 331 10.83 -12.09 -12.37
C PHE A 331 12.25 -12.16 -12.91
N ASP A 332 12.43 -12.94 -13.97
CA ASP A 332 13.66 -12.99 -14.76
C ASP A 332 13.48 -12.08 -15.98
N LEU A 333 14.46 -11.20 -16.18
CA LEU A 333 14.51 -10.27 -17.31
C LEU A 333 15.68 -10.67 -18.19
N THR A 334 15.41 -10.89 -19.47
CA THR A 334 16.44 -11.12 -20.48
C THR A 334 16.41 -9.98 -21.48
N PHE A 335 17.46 -9.17 -21.46
CA PHE A 335 17.61 -7.99 -22.29
C PHE A 335 18.67 -8.18 -23.37
N HIS A 336 18.30 -7.92 -24.62
CA HIS A 336 19.17 -7.97 -25.78
C HIS A 336 18.73 -6.92 -26.82
N PRO A 337 19.37 -5.74 -26.88
CA PRO A 337 18.98 -4.71 -27.83
C PRO A 337 19.41 -5.14 -29.23
N ASP A 338 18.48 -5.70 -29.99
CA ASP A 338 18.67 -6.10 -31.38
C ASP A 338 18.42 -4.94 -32.34
N GLY A 339 18.94 -5.07 -33.57
CA GLY A 339 18.67 -4.16 -34.68
C GLY A 339 19.87 -3.33 -35.12
N PRO A 340 19.87 -2.83 -36.36
CA PRO A 340 20.97 -2.03 -36.87
C PRO A 340 20.91 -0.59 -36.34
N VAL A 341 22.06 0.07 -36.29
CA VAL A 341 22.14 1.52 -36.15
C VAL A 341 22.01 2.15 -37.53
N THR A 342 21.17 3.16 -37.66
CA THR A 342 20.94 3.88 -38.91
C THR A 342 21.60 5.24 -38.88
N TRP A 343 22.01 5.71 -40.06
CA TRP A 343 22.46 7.07 -40.30
C TRP A 343 21.48 7.71 -41.31
N PRO A 344 20.41 8.38 -40.83
CA PRO A 344 19.35 8.87 -41.70
C PRO A 344 19.81 9.86 -42.77
N GLU A 345 20.78 10.73 -42.42
CA GLU A 345 21.33 11.72 -43.37
C GLU A 345 21.98 11.07 -44.60
N GLU A 346 22.56 9.88 -44.43
CA GLU A 346 23.25 9.14 -45.48
C GLU A 346 22.38 8.01 -46.09
N ASP A 347 21.16 7.78 -45.56
CA ASP A 347 20.28 6.67 -45.92
C ASP A 347 20.98 5.30 -45.79
N VAL A 348 21.74 5.12 -44.70
CA VAL A 348 22.56 3.94 -44.42
C VAL A 348 22.11 3.21 -43.16
N SER A 349 22.12 1.87 -43.21
CA SER A 349 21.88 0.99 -42.06
C SER A 349 23.12 0.12 -41.81
N MET A 350 23.66 0.21 -40.60
CA MET A 350 24.86 -0.50 -40.14
C MET A 350 24.46 -1.64 -39.20
N PRO A 351 24.65 -2.91 -39.59
CA PRO A 351 24.51 -4.01 -38.64
C PRO A 351 25.52 -3.85 -37.51
N ILE A 352 25.09 -4.16 -36.30
CA ILE A 352 25.92 -4.06 -35.11
C ILE A 352 26.64 -5.38 -34.81
N THR A 353 27.73 -5.27 -34.06
CA THR A 353 28.46 -6.39 -33.47
C THR A 353 28.88 -6.04 -32.05
N GLY A 354 29.10 -7.05 -31.20
CA GLY A 354 29.53 -6.86 -29.81
C GLY A 354 28.37 -6.74 -28.81
N ASP A 355 27.14 -6.78 -29.31
CA ASP A 355 25.91 -6.96 -28.57
C ASP A 355 25.95 -8.24 -27.73
N LYS A 356 25.27 -8.21 -26.57
CA LYS A 356 25.22 -9.30 -25.61
C LYS A 356 23.83 -9.43 -25.04
N THR A 357 23.47 -10.64 -24.68
CA THR A 357 22.29 -10.91 -23.86
C THR A 357 22.65 -10.70 -22.39
N HIS A 358 21.78 -10.00 -21.66
CA HIS A 358 21.92 -9.72 -20.25
C HIS A 358 20.76 -10.36 -19.50
N GLU A 359 21.07 -11.11 -18.45
CA GLU A 359 20.09 -11.78 -17.60
C GLU A 359 20.09 -11.12 -16.22
N LEU A 360 18.92 -10.70 -15.77
CA LEU A 360 18.70 -10.02 -14.50
C LEU A 360 17.53 -10.68 -13.77
N THR A 361 17.50 -10.56 -12.45
CA THR A 361 16.36 -11.02 -11.63
C THR A 361 15.88 -9.87 -10.76
N ALA A 362 14.56 -9.72 -10.65
CA ALA A 362 13.89 -8.79 -9.74
C ALA A 362 12.98 -9.57 -8.80
N SER A 363 13.01 -9.25 -7.50
CA SER A 363 12.18 -9.92 -6.48
C SER A 363 11.41 -8.91 -5.64
N PHE A 364 10.14 -9.21 -5.41
CA PHE A 364 9.17 -8.51 -4.55
C PHE A 364 8.89 -9.29 -3.25
N GLU A 365 9.68 -10.34 -2.96
CA GLU A 365 9.57 -11.14 -1.73
C GLU A 365 10.01 -10.40 -0.46
#